data_AF-A0A7K8F7F9-F1
#
_entry.id   AF-A0A7K8F7F9-F1
#
_cell.length_a   1.000
_cell.length_b   1.000
_cell.length_c   1.000
_cell.angle_alpha   90.00
_cell.angle_beta   90.00
_cell.angle_gamma   90.00
#
_symmetry.space_group_name_H-M   'P 1'
#
loop_
_entity.id
_entity.type
_entity.pdbx_description
1 polymer ?
#
loop_
_entity_poly.entity_id
_entity_poly.type
_entity_poly.pdbx_seq_one_letter_code
_entity_poly.pdbx_strand_id
1 'polypeptide(L)' 'LGRALTSPPTPLPLLRVPRRLRVALDYDGGRVAFFDGDRRSPTPLFAFPATAFAGERVRPWFWLELGEISIVQ' A
#
# COMPACT_ATOMS: atom_id res chain seq x y z
N LEU A 1 -3.87 14.35 -4.03
CA LEU A 1 -2.54 13.69 -4.14
C LEU A 1 -2.41 12.70 -2.99
N GLY A 2 -2.03 11.45 -3.27
CA GLY A 2 -1.85 10.44 -2.22
C GLY A 2 -0.58 10.69 -1.41
N ARG A 3 -0.55 10.19 -0.16
CA ARG A 3 0.62 10.23 0.72
C ARG A 3 0.83 8.87 1.37
N ALA A 4 2.09 8.47 1.53
CA ALA A 4 2.45 7.36 2.41
C ALA A 4 2.61 7.87 3.85
N LEU A 5 2.10 7.09 4.81
CA LEU A 5 2.18 7.40 6.25
C LEU A 5 3.56 7.05 6.80
N THR A 6 4.58 7.77 6.35
CA THR A 6 5.94 7.76 6.89
C THR A 6 6.14 8.94 7.86
N SER A 7 7.28 8.99 8.55
CA SER A 7 7.66 10.16 9.37
C SER A 7 8.92 10.82 8.78
N PRO A 8 8.80 11.99 8.12
CA PRO A 8 7.57 12.71 7.77
C PRO A 8 6.77 12.01 6.64
N PRO A 9 5.50 12.38 6.39
CA PRO A 9 4.70 11.77 5.33
C PRO A 9 5.30 11.99 3.94
N THR A 10 5.42 10.92 3.15
CA THR A 10 6.01 10.98 1.80
C THR A 10 4.92 11.27 0.76
N PRO A 11 5.00 12.39 0.00
CA PRO A 11 4.08 12.64 -1.11
C PRO A 11 4.28 11.62 -2.23
N LEU A 12 3.19 11.10 -2.78
CA LEU A 12 3.25 10.17 -3.92
C LEU A 12 3.05 10.95 -5.23
N PRO A 13 3.91 10.78 -6.24
CA PRO A 13 3.80 11.46 -7.54
C PRO A 13 2.72 10.80 -8.42
N LEU A 14 1.49 10.75 -7.92
CA LEU A 14 0.37 10.14 -8.61
C LEU A 14 -0.24 11.13 -9.61
N LEU A 15 -0.18 10.78 -10.89
CA LEU A 15 -0.89 11.52 -11.95
C LEU A 15 -2.42 11.44 -11.82
N ARG A 16 -2.93 10.38 -11.17
CA ARG A 16 -4.36 10.16 -10.88
C ARG A 16 -4.52 9.34 -9.61
N VAL A 17 -5.68 9.41 -8.97
CA VAL A 17 -6.03 8.50 -7.87
C VAL A 17 -6.49 7.16 -8.47
N PRO A 18 -5.83 6.03 -8.15
CA PRO A 18 -6.26 4.72 -8.63
C PRO A 18 -7.60 4.32 -8.00
N ARG A 19 -8.46 3.61 -8.76
CA ARG A 19 -9.74 3.09 -8.22
C ARG A 19 -9.56 1.73 -7.55
N ARG A 20 -8.50 1.01 -7.94
CA ARG A 20 -8.09 -0.26 -7.34
C ARG A 20 -6.63 -0.16 -6.90
N LEU A 21 -6.36 -0.59 -5.68
CA LEU A 21 -5.00 -0.81 -5.19
C LEU A 21 -4.75 -2.30 -5.05
N ARG A 22 -3.58 -2.75 -5.48
CA ARG A 22 -3.06 -4.06 -5.11
C ARG A 22 -2.01 -3.87 -4.02
N VAL A 23 -2.12 -4.65 -2.95
CA VAL A 23 -1.18 -4.64 -1.83
C VAL A 23 -0.45 -5.96 -1.82
N ALA A 24 0.88 -5.92 -1.77
CA ALA A 24 1.71 -7.10 -1.63
C ALA A 24 2.45 -7.05 -0.28
N LEU A 25 2.38 -8.16 0.45
CA LEU A 25 3.14 -8.40 1.67
C LEU A 25 4.23 -9.43 1.37
N ASP A 26 5.48 -9.04 1.52
CA ASP A 26 6.62 -9.92 1.59
C ASP A 26 7.00 -10.04 3.06
N TYR A 27 6.49 -11.09 3.72
CA TYR A 27 6.66 -11.26 5.16
C TYR A 27 8.12 -11.52 5.54
N ASP A 28 8.76 -12.45 4.83
CA ASP A 28 10.14 -12.85 5.10
C ASP A 28 11.12 -11.72 4.74
N GLY A 29 10.85 -10.99 3.65
CA GLY A 29 11.63 -9.82 3.25
C GLY A 29 11.28 -8.53 4.02
N GLY A 30 10.28 -8.57 4.90
CA GLY A 30 9.94 -7.45 5.78
C GLY A 30 9.33 -6.24 5.06
N ARG A 31 8.62 -6.42 3.94
CA ARG A 31 8.15 -5.32 3.09
C ARG A 31 6.67 -5.37 2.80
N VAL A 32 6.10 -4.17 2.65
CA VAL A 32 4.77 -3.96 2.09
C VAL A 32 4.88 -2.99 0.91
N ALA A 33 4.29 -3.35 -0.22
CA ALA A 33 4.27 -2.54 -1.43
C ALA A 33 2.85 -2.35 -1.97
N PHE A 34 2.59 -1.16 -2.49
CA PHE A 34 1.31 -0.74 -3.06
C PHE A 34 1.48 -0.53 -4.57
N PHE A 35 0.54 -1.03 -5.36
CA PHE A 35 0.55 -0.95 -6.83
C PHE A 35 -0.77 -0.38 -7.34
N ASP A 36 -0.72 0.28 -8.50
CA ASP A 36 -1.92 0.65 -9.25
C ASP A 36 -2.57 -0.64 -9.77
N GLY A 37 -3.71 -1.02 -9.20
CA GLY A 37 -4.42 -2.24 -9.58
C GLY A 37 -5.12 -2.13 -10.94
N ASP A 38 -5.28 -0.92 -11.47
CA ASP A 38 -5.88 -0.67 -12.79
C ASP A 38 -4.82 -0.73 -13.90
N ARG A 39 -3.53 -0.85 -13.55
CA ARG A 39 -2.42 -0.96 -14.51
C ARG A 39 -1.64 -2.25 -14.30
N ARG A 40 -1.22 -2.89 -15.39
CA ARG A 40 -0.32 -4.07 -15.36
C ARG A 40 1.15 -3.70 -15.13
N SER A 41 1.43 -2.57 -14.46
CA SER A 41 2.81 -2.19 -14.18
C SER A 41 3.39 -3.06 -13.06
N PRO A 42 4.61 -3.60 -13.22
CA PRO A 42 5.32 -4.26 -12.12
C PRO A 42 5.91 -3.26 -11.12
N THR A 43 5.93 -1.95 -11.43
CA THR A 43 6.49 -0.93 -10.56
C THR A 43 5.48 -0.53 -9.47
N PRO A 44 5.88 -0.55 -8.19
CA PRO A 44 5.02 -0.09 -7.10
C PRO A 44 4.80 1.43 -7.16
N LEU A 45 3.63 1.87 -6.73
CA LEU A 45 3.36 3.26 -6.40
C LEU A 45 4.18 3.71 -5.19
N PHE A 46 4.35 2.80 -4.22
CA PHE A 46 5.17 3.00 -3.04
C PHE A 46 5.52 1.65 -2.42
N ALA A 47 6.72 1.55 -1.87
CA ALA A 47 7.13 0.43 -1.01
C ALA A 47 7.72 0.98 0.28
N PHE A 48 7.28 0.44 1.41
CA PHE A 48 7.88 0.80 2.69
C PHE A 48 9.30 0.24 2.78
N PRO A 49 10.22 0.94 3.49
CA PRO A 49 11.52 0.38 3.84
C PRO A 49 11.36 -0.98 4.51
N ALA A 50 12.31 -1.88 4.26
CA ALA A 50 12.28 -3.21 4.86
C ALA A 50 12.40 -3.11 6.39
N THR A 51 11.58 -3.88 7.10
CA THR A 51 11.59 -3.99 8.56
C THR A 51 11.26 -5.42 9.00
N ALA A 52 11.85 -5.87 10.11
CA ALA A 52 11.50 -7.18 10.65
C ALA A 52 10.10 -7.13 11.27
N PHE A 53 9.21 -8.06 10.87
CA PHE A 53 7.90 -8.23 11.50
C PHE A 53 7.96 -9.06 12.80
N ALA A 54 9.13 -9.62 13.15
CA ALA A 54 9.37 -10.31 14.42
C ALA A 54 8.37 -11.43 14.78
N GLY A 55 7.79 -12.10 13.79
CA GLY A 55 6.79 -13.15 14.02
C GLY A 55 5.38 -12.63 14.34
N GLU A 56 5.17 -11.31 14.31
CA GLU A 56 3.85 -10.72 14.52
C GLU A 56 2.91 -10.98 13.35
N ARG A 57 1.63 -11.20 13.65
CA ARG A 57 0.60 -11.35 12.63
C ARG A 57 0.25 -9.98 12.05
N VAL A 58 0.63 -9.74 10.80
CA VAL A 58 0.19 -8.58 10.03
C VAL A 58 -1.26 -8.79 9.58
N ARG A 59 -2.12 -7.79 9.79
CA ARG A 59 -3.51 -7.79 9.31
C ARG A 59 -3.75 -6.59 8.40
N PRO A 60 -4.58 -6.73 7.36
CA PRO A 60 -5.08 -5.57 6.62
C PRO A 60 -5.80 -4.61 7.57
N TRP A 61 -5.52 -3.32 7.44
CA TRP A 61 -6.17 -2.26 8.19
C TRP A 61 -6.67 -1.19 7.21
N PHE A 62 -7.91 -0.76 7.40
CA PHE A 62 -8.59 0.18 6.52
C PHE A 62 -9.19 1.29 7.37
N TRP A 63 -8.98 2.54 6.95
CA TRP A 63 -9.62 3.72 7.53
C TRP A 63 -10.47 4.35 6.44
N LEU A 64 -11.76 4.56 6.73
CA LEU A 64 -12.68 5.28 5.85
C LEU A 64 -13.24 6.48 6.61
N GLU A 65 -13.09 7.67 6.06
CA GLU A 65 -13.82 8.85 6.55
C GLU A 65 -15.24 8.89 5.94
N LEU A 66 -15.38 8.54 4.66
CA LEU A 66 -16.64 8.48 3.92
C LEU A 66 -16.58 7.36 2.86
N GLY A 67 -17.74 6.78 2.52
CA GLY A 67 -17.88 5.82 1.42
C GLY A 67 -17.67 4.36 1.84
N GLU A 68 -17.39 3.51 0.84
CA GLU A 68 -17.25 2.06 1.00
C GLU A 68 -15.96 1.56 0.37
N ILE A 69 -15.43 0.47 0.93
CA ILE A 69 -14.32 -0.29 0.35
C ILE A 69 -14.79 -1.72 0.08
N SER A 70 -14.38 -2.26 -1.06
CA SER A 70 -14.57 -3.67 -1.38
C SER A 70 -13.20 -4.33 -1.43
N ILE A 71 -13.06 -5.43 -0.70
CA ILE A 71 -11.87 -6.28 -0.77
C ILE A 71 -12.13 -7.34 -1.84
N VAL A 72 -11.31 -7.33 -2.88
CA VAL A 72 -11.31 -8.35 -3.91
C VAL A 72 -10.03 -9.18 -3.75
N GLN A 73 -10.16 -10.51 -3.75
CA GLN A 73 -9.03 -11.44 -3.75
C GLN A 73 -8.53 -11.70 -5.16
#